data_AF-A0A1R1J8G7-F1
#
_entry.id   AF-A0A1R1J8G7-F1
#
_cell.length_a   1.000
_cell.length_b   1.000
_cell.length_c   1.000
_cell.angle_alpha   90.00
_cell.angle_beta   90.00
_cell.angle_gamma   90.00
#
_symmetry.space_group_name_H-M   'P 1'
#
loop_
_entity.id
_entity.type
_entity.pdbx_description
1 polymer ?
#
loop_
_entity_poly.entity_id
_entity_poly.type
_entity_poly.pdbx_seq_one_letter_code
_entity_poly.pdbx_strand_id
1 'polypeptide(L)'
;MSEYLVSFGMVENPSDDEYRLAKDIVLLDHRSLRLLGQSSKERAEVQDLIINVVTIFHQRAPDVARGLLDRAEAIFLQHMQAKNRLRYMYGVVLGCVLMSFFGASLNLAPGITESLLPRKQLPALLLFAFMGTIASLMLRISSIDLRDQTSVPLILISGAARPITAAIFALVLYLLVAAKFIEIHIGPLDEMARQNLFMLVSFMCGFSERFAGDILSRFGGELGRIEFPGAASNHVPPNRSSVS
;
A
#
# COMPACT_ATOMS: atom_id res chain seq x y z
N MET A 1 -10.67 -32.94 -23.29
CA MET A 1 -10.24 -31.52 -23.27
C MET A 1 -9.08 -31.41 -24.24
N SER A 2 -9.31 -30.82 -25.41
CA SER A 2 -8.30 -30.70 -26.47
C SER A 2 -7.28 -29.61 -26.09
N GLU A 3 -6.00 -29.93 -26.14
CA GLU A 3 -4.92 -28.93 -26.14
C GLU A 3 -5.09 -28.02 -27.37
N TYR A 4 -5.69 -26.85 -27.18
CA TYR A 4 -5.62 -25.76 -28.17
C TYR A 4 -4.31 -25.01 -27.95
N LEU A 5 -3.20 -25.63 -28.32
CA LEU A 5 -1.99 -24.88 -28.67
C LEU A 5 -2.28 -24.24 -30.02
N VAL A 6 -2.48 -22.91 -30.03
CA VAL A 6 -2.57 -22.14 -31.27
C VAL A 6 -1.24 -22.34 -31.99
N SER A 7 -1.25 -23.13 -33.07
CA SER A 7 -0.08 -23.29 -33.93
C SER A 7 0.06 -22.02 -34.76
N PHE A 8 1.06 -21.19 -34.42
CA PHE A 8 1.38 -19.99 -35.16
C PHE A 8 2.07 -20.39 -36.47
N GLY A 9 1.31 -20.50 -37.56
CA GLY A 9 1.89 -20.54 -38.89
C GLY A 9 2.61 -19.23 -39.16
N MET A 10 3.95 -19.23 -39.20
CA MET A 10 4.68 -18.03 -39.59
C MET A 10 4.44 -17.76 -41.08
N VAL A 11 4.14 -16.51 -41.42
CA VAL A 11 4.08 -16.03 -42.80
C VAL A 11 5.46 -16.23 -43.46
N GLU A 12 5.52 -16.75 -44.69
CA GLU A 12 6.77 -16.81 -45.44
C GLU A 12 7.29 -15.38 -45.71
N ASN A 13 8.50 -15.07 -45.24
CA ASN A 13 9.16 -13.76 -45.29
C ASN A 13 8.37 -12.61 -44.62
N PRO A 14 8.24 -12.63 -43.28
CA PRO A 14 7.51 -11.57 -42.56
C PRO A 14 8.28 -10.25 -42.60
N SER A 15 7.54 -9.15 -42.69
CA SER A 15 8.07 -7.82 -42.39
C SER A 15 8.52 -7.73 -40.92
N ASP A 16 9.48 -6.86 -40.61
CA ASP A 16 9.92 -6.59 -39.22
C ASP A 16 8.73 -6.26 -38.29
N ASP A 17 7.73 -5.56 -38.83
CA ASP A 17 6.51 -5.17 -38.14
C ASP A 17 5.60 -6.37 -37.81
N GLU A 18 5.53 -7.33 -38.72
CA GLU A 18 4.77 -8.57 -38.57
C GLU A 18 5.45 -9.52 -37.59
N TYR A 19 6.79 -9.59 -37.62
CA TYR A 19 7.59 -10.35 -36.67
C TYR A 19 7.41 -9.84 -35.23
N ARG A 20 7.46 -8.51 -35.04
CA ARG A 20 7.23 -7.89 -33.72
C ARG A 20 5.82 -8.19 -33.20
N LEU A 21 4.82 -8.01 -34.04
CA LEU A 21 3.43 -8.28 -33.67
C LEU A 21 3.23 -9.76 -33.28
N ALA A 22 3.78 -10.71 -34.05
CA ALA A 22 3.73 -12.12 -33.72
C ALA A 22 4.39 -12.42 -32.36
N LYS A 23 5.54 -11.82 -32.08
CA LYS A 23 6.23 -11.94 -30.80
C LYS A 23 5.38 -11.42 -29.64
N ASP A 24 4.73 -10.26 -29.80
CA ASP A 24 3.93 -9.64 -28.75
C ASP A 24 2.66 -10.44 -28.45
N ILE A 25 2.03 -11.03 -29.48
CA ILE A 25 0.91 -11.97 -29.32
C ILE A 25 1.34 -13.17 -28.45
N VAL A 26 2.47 -13.80 -28.78
CA VAL A 26 2.99 -14.97 -28.04
C VAL A 26 3.33 -14.60 -26.59
N LEU A 27 3.93 -13.43 -26.37
CA LEU A 27 4.24 -12.93 -25.04
C LEU A 27 2.98 -12.67 -24.21
N LEU A 28 1.94 -12.07 -24.79
CA LEU A 28 0.67 -11.84 -24.11
C LEU A 28 -0.03 -13.17 -23.75
N ASP A 29 -0.07 -14.13 -24.68
CA ASP A 29 -0.64 -15.46 -24.41
C ASP A 29 0.07 -16.16 -23.24
N HIS A 30 1.42 -16.22 -23.28
CA HIS A 30 2.20 -16.84 -22.19
C HIS A 30 2.06 -16.10 -20.85
N ARG A 31 1.97 -14.76 -20.87
CA ARG A 31 1.72 -13.97 -19.65
C ARG A 31 0.32 -14.25 -19.10
N SER A 32 -0.70 -14.28 -19.96
CA SER A 32 -2.08 -14.57 -19.58
C SER A 32 -2.22 -15.96 -18.96
N LEU A 33 -1.58 -16.97 -19.56
CA LEU A 33 -1.60 -18.35 -19.06
C LEU A 33 -0.98 -18.47 -17.67
N ARG A 34 0.20 -17.88 -17.47
CA ARG A 34 0.92 -17.94 -16.19
C ARG A 34 0.22 -17.18 -15.08
N LEU A 35 -0.37 -16.02 -15.38
CA LEU A 35 -0.85 -15.10 -14.36
C LEU A 35 -2.36 -15.22 -14.07
N LEU A 36 -3.19 -15.53 -15.08
CA LEU A 36 -4.63 -15.70 -14.89
C LEU A 36 -5.01 -17.15 -14.58
N GLY A 37 -4.21 -18.11 -15.04
CA GLY A 37 -4.44 -19.55 -14.89
C GLY A 37 -5.13 -20.16 -16.12
N GLN A 38 -4.85 -21.44 -16.39
CA GLN A 38 -5.24 -22.08 -17.65
C GLN A 38 -6.75 -22.12 -17.89
N SER A 39 -7.54 -22.32 -16.83
CA SER A 39 -8.99 -22.55 -16.89
C SER A 39 -9.82 -21.37 -16.40
N SER A 40 -9.22 -20.17 -16.33
CA SER A 40 -9.88 -18.98 -15.80
C SER A 40 -10.79 -18.35 -16.88
N LYS A 41 -11.97 -17.85 -16.47
CA LYS A 41 -12.89 -17.16 -17.38
C LYS A 41 -12.26 -15.90 -17.97
N GLU A 42 -11.45 -15.20 -17.16
CA GLU A 42 -10.71 -14.01 -17.57
C GLU A 42 -9.67 -14.32 -18.65
N ARG A 43 -9.02 -15.50 -18.57
CA ARG A 43 -8.11 -15.95 -19.62
C ARG A 43 -8.85 -16.27 -20.90
N ALA A 44 -10.01 -16.93 -20.82
CA ALA A 44 -10.80 -17.27 -22.00
C ALA A 44 -11.15 -16.01 -22.81
N GLU A 45 -11.54 -14.92 -22.14
CA GLU A 45 -11.82 -13.63 -22.79
C GLU A 45 -10.59 -13.02 -23.48
N VAL A 46 -9.43 -13.03 -22.82
CA VAL A 46 -8.16 -12.56 -23.43
C VAL A 46 -7.76 -13.46 -24.60
N GLN A 47 -7.97 -14.78 -24.47
CA GLN A 47 -7.66 -15.75 -25.51
C GLN A 47 -8.55 -15.58 -26.74
N ASP A 48 -9.84 -15.32 -26.57
CA ASP A 48 -10.78 -15.04 -27.67
C ASP A 48 -10.33 -13.81 -28.47
N LEU A 49 -9.86 -12.77 -27.79
CA LEU A 49 -9.29 -11.59 -28.43
C LEU A 49 -7.98 -11.89 -29.16
N ILE A 50 -7.09 -12.68 -28.57
CA ILE A 50 -5.84 -13.12 -29.21
C ILE A 50 -6.14 -13.94 -30.49
N ILE A 51 -7.14 -14.82 -30.47
CA ILE A 51 -7.57 -15.59 -31.64
C ILE A 51 -8.07 -14.66 -32.75
N ASN A 52 -8.82 -13.62 -32.40
CA ASN A 52 -9.27 -12.60 -33.37
C ASN A 52 -8.09 -11.81 -33.95
N VAL A 53 -7.11 -11.43 -33.12
CA VAL A 53 -5.87 -10.77 -33.56
C VAL A 53 -5.13 -11.65 -34.56
N VAL A 54 -4.94 -12.94 -34.25
CA VAL A 54 -4.26 -13.90 -35.14
C VAL A 54 -5.03 -14.06 -36.45
N THR A 55 -6.36 -14.12 -36.40
CA THR A 55 -7.19 -14.26 -37.61
C THR A 55 -7.02 -13.06 -38.55
N ILE A 56 -6.99 -11.84 -38.01
CA ILE A 56 -6.80 -10.61 -38.79
C ILE A 56 -5.35 -10.44 -39.24
N PHE A 57 -4.39 -10.90 -38.43
CA PHE A 57 -2.99 -10.92 -38.80
C PHE A 57 -2.75 -11.73 -40.09
N HIS A 58 -3.40 -12.89 -40.23
CA HIS A 58 -3.34 -13.68 -41.47
C HIS A 58 -3.97 -12.98 -42.69
N GLN A 59 -4.85 -11.99 -42.49
CA GLN A 59 -5.43 -11.17 -43.54
C GLN A 59 -4.51 -10.02 -43.99
N ARG A 60 -3.26 -9.96 -43.51
CA ARG A 60 -2.25 -8.93 -43.82
C ARG A 60 -2.70 -7.50 -43.49
N ALA A 61 -3.47 -7.33 -42.42
CA ALA A 61 -3.88 -6.03 -41.88
C ALA A 61 -3.20 -5.76 -40.51
N PRO A 62 -1.88 -5.48 -40.49
CA PRO A 62 -1.09 -5.39 -39.25
C PRO A 62 -1.55 -4.28 -38.31
N ASP A 63 -2.02 -3.14 -38.84
CA ASP A 63 -2.47 -2.00 -38.02
C ASP A 63 -3.76 -2.33 -37.25
N VAL A 64 -4.68 -3.05 -37.90
CA VAL A 64 -5.93 -3.50 -37.27
C VAL A 64 -5.64 -4.57 -36.21
N ALA A 65 -4.73 -5.49 -36.52
CA ALA A 65 -4.28 -6.52 -35.58
C ALA A 65 -3.60 -5.91 -34.34
N ARG A 66 -2.76 -4.87 -34.51
CA ARG A 66 -2.17 -4.10 -33.40
C ARG A 66 -3.23 -3.46 -32.51
N GLY A 67 -4.18 -2.74 -33.10
CA GLY A 67 -5.25 -2.11 -32.32
C GLY A 67 -6.12 -3.10 -31.53
N LEU A 68 -6.28 -4.33 -32.02
CA LEU A 68 -6.94 -5.41 -31.28
C LEU A 68 -6.05 -6.01 -30.19
N LEU A 69 -4.74 -6.14 -30.44
CA LEU A 69 -3.78 -6.60 -29.44
C LEU A 69 -3.71 -5.63 -28.27
N ASP A 70 -3.68 -4.32 -28.53
CA ASP A 70 -3.70 -3.28 -27.50
C ASP A 70 -4.95 -3.39 -26.61
N ARG A 71 -6.11 -3.70 -27.22
CA ARG A 71 -7.35 -3.96 -26.47
C ARG A 71 -7.26 -5.21 -25.62
N ALA A 72 -6.69 -6.29 -26.17
CA ALA A 72 -6.48 -7.53 -25.42
C ALA A 72 -5.54 -7.32 -24.22
N GLU A 73 -4.47 -6.54 -24.39
CA GLU A 73 -3.55 -6.18 -23.31
C GLU A 73 -4.23 -5.29 -22.26
N ALA A 74 -5.04 -4.31 -22.67
CA ALA A 74 -5.80 -3.47 -21.74
C ALA A 74 -6.76 -4.30 -20.86
N ILE A 75 -7.49 -5.26 -21.45
CA ILE A 75 -8.40 -6.16 -20.74
C ILE A 75 -7.63 -7.08 -19.80
N PHE A 76 -6.51 -7.64 -20.26
CA PHE A 76 -5.61 -8.44 -19.42
C PHE A 76 -5.13 -7.65 -18.19
N LEU A 77 -4.68 -6.40 -18.37
CA LEU A 77 -4.21 -5.54 -17.29
C LEU A 77 -5.33 -5.16 -16.32
N GLN A 78 -6.56 -4.95 -16.81
CA GLN A 78 -7.73 -4.69 -15.96
C GLN A 78 -8.03 -5.89 -15.05
N HIS A 79 -8.03 -7.12 -15.59
CA HIS A 79 -8.22 -8.35 -14.81
C HIS A 79 -7.10 -8.55 -13.78
N MET A 80 -5.86 -8.28 -14.17
CA MET A 80 -4.70 -8.33 -13.27
C MET A 80 -4.82 -7.31 -12.13
N GLN A 81 -5.22 -6.08 -12.42
CA GLN A 81 -5.43 -5.04 -11.41
C GLN A 81 -6.48 -5.45 -10.38
N ALA A 82 -7.60 -6.03 -10.83
CA ALA A 82 -8.65 -6.53 -9.93
C ALA A 82 -8.12 -7.65 -9.00
N LYS A 83 -7.43 -8.64 -9.56
CA LYS A 83 -6.81 -9.73 -8.77
C LYS A 83 -5.78 -9.21 -7.78
N ASN A 84 -4.93 -8.27 -8.18
CA ASN A 84 -3.90 -7.71 -7.32
C ASN A 84 -4.48 -6.84 -6.19
N ARG A 85 -5.56 -6.10 -6.43
CA ARG A 85 -6.31 -5.39 -5.37
C ARG A 85 -6.89 -6.36 -4.34
N LEU A 86 -7.44 -7.48 -4.80
CA LEU A 86 -7.97 -8.51 -3.90
C LEU A 86 -6.84 -9.14 -3.05
N ARG A 87 -5.71 -9.50 -3.68
CA ARG A 87 -4.51 -9.97 -2.97
C ARG A 87 -4.02 -8.96 -1.93
N TYR A 88 -3.97 -7.68 -2.30
CA TYR A 88 -3.59 -6.62 -1.38
C TYR A 88 -4.52 -6.55 -0.16
N MET A 89 -5.83 -6.67 -0.38
CA MET A 89 -6.83 -6.70 0.70
C MET A 89 -6.65 -7.92 1.60
N TYR A 90 -6.33 -9.10 1.07
CA TYR A 90 -5.95 -10.26 1.87
C TYR A 90 -4.70 -9.99 2.72
N GLY A 91 -3.72 -9.28 2.16
CA GLY A 91 -2.54 -8.82 2.90
C GLY A 91 -2.91 -7.97 4.12
N VAL A 92 -3.80 -6.99 3.93
CA VAL A 92 -4.30 -6.14 5.03
C VAL A 92 -5.00 -6.97 6.10
N VAL A 93 -5.90 -7.88 5.72
CA VAL A 93 -6.58 -8.77 6.68
C VAL A 93 -5.58 -9.63 7.44
N LEU A 94 -4.60 -10.21 6.75
CA LEU A 94 -3.53 -10.99 7.37
C LEU A 94 -2.74 -10.16 8.38
N GLY A 95 -2.39 -8.92 8.04
CA GLY A 95 -1.71 -8.00 8.94
C GLY A 95 -2.53 -7.68 10.21
N CYS A 96 -3.84 -7.47 10.08
CA CYS A 96 -4.74 -7.29 11.22
C CYS A 96 -4.78 -8.53 12.13
N VAL A 97 -4.84 -9.73 11.55
CA VAL A 97 -4.83 -11.00 12.30
C VAL A 97 -3.51 -11.18 13.05
N LEU A 98 -2.37 -10.96 12.38
CA LEU A 98 -1.04 -11.06 12.99
C LEU A 98 -0.88 -10.07 14.16
N MET A 99 -1.30 -8.82 14.00
CA MET A 99 -1.23 -7.83 15.07
C MET A 99 -2.24 -8.10 16.19
N SER A 100 -3.40 -8.67 15.89
CA SER A 100 -4.35 -9.11 16.92
C SER A 100 -3.76 -10.24 17.76
N PHE A 101 -3.10 -11.21 17.11
CA PHE A 101 -2.40 -12.29 17.81
C PHE A 101 -1.26 -11.75 18.67
N PHE A 102 -0.42 -10.86 18.10
CA PHE A 102 0.66 -10.21 18.85
C PHE A 102 0.14 -9.42 20.07
N GLY A 103 -0.92 -8.63 19.88
CA GLY A 103 -1.57 -7.90 20.98
C GLY A 103 -2.17 -8.83 22.04
N ALA A 104 -2.74 -9.95 21.65
CA ALA A 104 -3.23 -10.98 22.57
C ALA A 104 -2.07 -11.66 23.32
N SER A 105 -0.96 -11.99 22.65
CA SER A 105 0.25 -12.54 23.27
C SER A 105 0.84 -11.57 24.31
N LEU A 106 0.88 -10.27 24.02
CA LEU A 106 1.32 -9.25 24.97
C LEU A 106 0.41 -9.16 26.20
N ASN A 107 -0.89 -9.44 26.05
CA ASN A 107 -1.85 -9.50 27.16
C ASN A 107 -1.66 -10.73 28.07
N LEU A 108 -0.99 -11.78 27.58
CA LEU A 108 -0.68 -13.00 28.34
C LEU A 108 0.64 -12.89 29.13
N ALA A 109 1.48 -11.89 28.84
CA ALA A 109 2.77 -11.67 29.50
C ALA A 109 2.76 -10.38 30.36
N PRO A 110 2.07 -10.38 31.53
CA PRO A 110 1.78 -9.18 32.31
C PRO A 110 3.02 -8.40 32.78
N GLY A 111 4.16 -9.08 32.96
CA GLY A 111 5.41 -8.45 33.40
C GLY A 111 5.99 -7.41 32.42
N ILE A 112 5.59 -7.43 31.15
CA ILE A 112 6.02 -6.44 30.14
C ILE A 112 4.95 -5.36 29.94
N THR A 113 3.68 -5.74 30.00
CA THR A 113 2.55 -4.86 29.67
C THR A 113 2.21 -3.88 30.79
N GLU A 114 2.28 -4.29 32.06
CA GLU A 114 1.85 -3.44 33.18
C GLU A 114 2.70 -2.18 33.38
N SER A 115 3.95 -2.18 32.90
CA SER A 115 4.80 -0.98 32.96
C SER A 115 4.59 -0.01 31.79
N LEU A 116 3.97 -0.45 30.69
CA LEU A 116 3.87 0.32 29.45
C LEU A 116 2.42 0.70 29.10
N LEU A 117 1.43 -0.15 29.36
CA LEU A 117 0.01 0.12 29.08
C LEU A 117 -0.96 -0.50 30.09
N PRO A 118 -2.04 0.20 30.46
CA PRO A 118 -3.20 -0.40 31.11
C PRO A 118 -3.79 -1.49 30.21
N ARG A 119 -3.81 -2.72 30.71
CA ARG A 119 -4.23 -3.95 30.00
C ARG A 119 -5.56 -3.84 29.25
N LYS A 120 -6.50 -3.03 29.77
CA LYS A 120 -7.83 -2.84 29.19
C LYS A 120 -7.84 -1.94 27.95
N GLN A 121 -6.82 -1.09 27.76
CA GLN A 121 -6.81 -0.08 26.70
C GLN A 121 -6.18 -0.60 25.40
N LEU A 122 -5.21 -1.51 25.47
CA LEU A 122 -4.49 -2.03 24.30
C LEU A 122 -5.43 -2.67 23.24
N PRO A 123 -6.39 -3.55 23.60
CA PRO A 123 -7.30 -4.12 22.61
C PRO A 123 -8.17 -3.06 21.91
N ALA A 124 -8.62 -2.04 22.64
CA ALA A 124 -9.43 -0.95 22.10
C ALA A 124 -8.62 -0.08 21.13
N LEU A 125 -7.37 0.25 21.47
CA LEU A 125 -6.44 0.96 20.59
C LEU A 125 -6.24 0.21 19.26
N LEU A 126 -5.93 -1.09 19.34
CA LEU A 126 -5.72 -1.92 18.16
C LEU A 126 -6.98 -2.02 17.30
N LEU A 127 -8.15 -2.23 17.93
CA LEU A 127 -9.42 -2.32 17.22
C LEU A 127 -9.72 -1.04 16.42
N PHE A 128 -9.62 0.14 17.06
CA PHE A 128 -9.88 1.41 16.39
C PHE A 128 -8.83 1.70 15.30
N ALA A 129 -7.56 1.38 15.52
CA ALA A 129 -6.52 1.49 14.48
C ALA A 129 -6.81 0.59 13.27
N PHE A 130 -7.31 -0.64 13.48
CA PHE A 130 -7.70 -1.51 12.37
C PHE A 130 -8.95 -0.99 11.65
N MET A 131 -9.94 -0.48 12.38
CA MET A 131 -11.11 0.17 11.76
C MET A 131 -10.70 1.35 10.88
N GLY A 132 -9.76 2.18 11.33
CA GLY A 132 -9.19 3.26 10.53
C GLY A 132 -8.52 2.74 9.26
N THR A 133 -7.71 1.68 9.39
CA THR A 133 -7.01 1.05 8.26
C THR A 133 -7.98 0.50 7.21
N ILE A 134 -9.06 -0.16 7.66
CA ILE A 134 -10.11 -0.70 6.79
C ILE A 134 -10.88 0.43 6.10
N ALA A 135 -11.26 1.47 6.84
CA ALA A 135 -11.92 2.64 6.26
C ALA A 135 -11.03 3.29 5.18
N SER A 136 -9.74 3.52 5.48
CA SER A 136 -8.76 4.05 4.51
C SER A 136 -8.65 3.17 3.26
N LEU A 137 -8.64 1.85 3.44
CA LEU A 137 -8.61 0.89 2.34
C LEU A 137 -9.85 0.99 1.45
N MET A 138 -11.05 1.05 2.06
CA MET A 138 -12.31 1.16 1.31
C MET A 138 -12.35 2.44 0.47
N LEU A 139 -11.88 3.57 1.00
CA LEU A 139 -11.81 4.83 0.23
C LEU A 139 -10.79 4.79 -0.90
N ARG A 140 -9.73 3.98 -0.78
CA ARG A 140 -8.62 3.93 -1.75
C ARG A 140 -8.65 2.73 -2.69
N ILE A 141 -9.58 1.79 -2.52
CA ILE A 141 -9.57 0.55 -3.30
C ILE A 141 -9.64 0.79 -4.82
N SER A 142 -10.28 1.88 -5.24
CA SER A 142 -10.40 2.29 -6.63
C SER A 142 -9.15 2.97 -7.21
N SER A 143 -8.26 3.51 -6.38
CA SER A 143 -7.07 4.27 -6.80
C SER A 143 -5.76 3.49 -6.70
N ILE A 144 -5.78 2.30 -6.10
CA ILE A 144 -4.61 1.42 -6.02
C ILE A 144 -4.29 0.90 -7.44
N ASP A 145 -3.16 1.34 -7.98
CA ASP A 145 -2.58 0.80 -9.20
C ASP A 145 -1.56 -0.28 -8.85
N LEU A 146 -1.87 -1.50 -9.27
CA LEU A 146 -1.04 -2.69 -9.07
C LEU A 146 -0.96 -3.48 -10.39
N ARG A 147 -1.12 -2.82 -11.54
CA ARG A 147 -1.15 -3.47 -12.86
C ARG A 147 0.14 -4.24 -13.15
N ASP A 148 1.29 -3.69 -12.74
CA ASP A 148 2.61 -4.24 -13.07
C ASP A 148 3.22 -5.12 -11.97
N GLN A 149 2.55 -5.24 -10.82
CA GLN A 149 3.04 -6.05 -9.71
C GLN A 149 2.73 -7.53 -9.98
N THR A 150 3.73 -8.30 -10.39
CA THR A 150 3.58 -9.74 -10.65
C THR A 150 3.81 -10.59 -9.40
N SER A 151 4.49 -10.02 -8.40
CA SER A 151 4.93 -10.73 -7.20
C SER A 151 3.85 -10.77 -6.12
N VAL A 152 3.06 -11.85 -6.11
CA VAL A 152 2.05 -12.12 -5.07
C VAL A 152 2.56 -11.88 -3.63
N PRO A 153 3.74 -12.38 -3.20
CA PRO A 153 4.19 -12.16 -1.82
C PRO A 153 4.46 -10.69 -1.53
N LEU A 154 5.02 -9.92 -2.46
CA LEU A 154 5.25 -8.48 -2.27
C LEU A 154 3.94 -7.71 -2.12
N ILE A 155 2.92 -8.05 -2.91
CA ILE A 155 1.59 -7.45 -2.79
C ILE A 155 1.00 -7.75 -1.40
N LEU A 156 1.08 -9.00 -0.94
CA LEU A 156 0.58 -9.40 0.38
C LEU A 156 1.33 -8.68 1.51
N ILE A 157 2.67 -8.64 1.45
CA ILE A 157 3.51 -7.96 2.44
C ILE A 157 3.19 -6.47 2.48
N SER A 158 3.03 -5.83 1.30
CA SER A 158 2.68 -4.41 1.23
C SER A 158 1.32 -4.10 1.86
N GLY A 159 0.33 -5.00 1.69
CA GLY A 159 -0.96 -4.88 2.35
C GLY A 159 -0.85 -5.10 3.87
N ALA A 160 -0.10 -6.11 4.30
CA ALA A 160 0.06 -6.45 5.72
C ALA A 160 0.84 -5.39 6.51
N ALA A 161 1.78 -4.70 5.87
CA ALA A 161 2.56 -3.64 6.49
C ALA A 161 1.68 -2.49 7.03
N ARG A 162 0.57 -2.18 6.36
CA ARG A 162 -0.33 -1.09 6.76
C ARG A 162 -0.90 -1.22 8.18
N PRO A 163 -1.68 -2.24 8.52
CA PRO A 163 -2.23 -2.37 9.88
C PRO A 163 -1.13 -2.52 10.94
N ILE A 164 0.04 -3.09 10.59
CA ILE A 164 1.20 -3.16 11.49
C ILE A 164 1.71 -1.74 11.80
N THR A 165 1.98 -0.92 10.78
CA THR A 165 2.42 0.47 10.98
C THR A 165 1.38 1.29 11.75
N ALA A 166 0.09 1.15 11.42
CA ALA A 166 -1.00 1.82 12.13
C ALA A 166 -1.01 1.49 13.62
N ALA A 167 -0.88 0.21 13.98
CA ALA A 167 -0.83 -0.24 15.36
C ALA A 167 0.41 0.28 16.10
N ILE A 168 1.58 0.25 15.46
CA ILE A 168 2.82 0.81 16.03
C ILE A 168 2.68 2.32 16.27
N PHE A 169 2.15 3.08 15.30
CA PHE A 169 1.94 4.51 15.46
C PHE A 169 0.93 4.84 16.55
N ALA A 170 -0.19 4.10 16.62
CA ALA A 170 -1.19 4.28 17.67
C ALA A 170 -0.57 4.02 19.06
N LEU A 171 0.27 2.98 19.18
CA LEU A 171 1.00 2.66 20.41
C LEU A 171 1.99 3.77 20.80
N VAL A 172 2.80 4.27 19.85
CA VAL A 172 3.76 5.34 20.11
C VAL A 172 3.05 6.63 20.51
N LEU A 173 1.97 7.01 19.82
CA LEU A 173 1.20 8.21 20.15
C LEU A 173 0.52 8.10 21.51
N TYR A 174 0.02 6.91 21.86
CA TYR A 174 -0.47 6.65 23.21
C TYR A 174 0.61 6.92 24.25
N LEU A 175 1.82 6.38 24.06
CA LEU A 175 2.93 6.56 25.01
C LEU A 175 3.37 8.03 25.12
N LEU A 176 3.42 8.77 24.01
CA LEU A 176 3.77 10.19 24.02
C LEU A 176 2.77 11.03 24.82
N VAL A 177 1.48 10.77 24.65
CA VAL A 177 0.42 11.46 25.42
C VAL A 177 0.42 11.00 26.88
N ALA A 178 0.57 9.70 27.15
CA ALA A 178 0.60 9.15 28.50
C ALA A 178 1.79 9.64 29.33
N ALA A 179 2.97 9.77 28.69
CA ALA A 179 4.16 10.34 29.31
C ALA A 179 4.14 11.88 29.42
N LYS A 180 3.04 12.52 29.00
CA LYS A 180 2.87 13.99 28.98
C LYS A 180 3.92 14.73 28.14
N PHE A 181 4.50 14.07 27.13
CA PHE A 181 5.32 14.77 26.12
C PHE A 181 4.46 15.67 25.24
N ILE A 182 3.17 15.35 25.09
CA ILE A 182 2.19 16.13 24.32
C ILE A 182 1.05 16.52 25.25
N GLU A 183 0.94 17.83 25.55
CA GLU A 183 -0.17 18.38 26.31
C GLU A 183 -1.31 18.78 25.38
N ILE A 184 -2.25 17.86 25.19
CA ILE A 184 -3.46 18.13 24.41
C ILE A 184 -4.46 18.90 25.31
N HIS A 185 -4.52 20.21 25.14
CA HIS A 185 -5.44 21.10 25.87
C HIS A 185 -6.86 21.00 25.30
N ILE A 186 -7.62 19.98 25.70
CA ILE A 186 -9.06 19.84 25.39
C ILE A 186 -9.86 20.02 26.67
N GLY A 187 -9.80 21.19 27.32
CA GLY A 187 -10.61 21.48 28.52
C GLY A 187 -10.53 20.44 29.65
N PRO A 188 -11.44 20.48 30.63
CA PRO A 188 -11.52 19.44 31.65
C PRO A 188 -12.11 18.15 31.05
N LEU A 189 -11.24 17.22 30.68
CA LEU A 189 -11.63 15.88 30.24
C LEU A 189 -11.85 14.96 31.44
N ASP A 190 -13.05 14.41 31.55
CA ASP A 190 -13.30 13.23 32.38
C ASP A 190 -12.52 12.01 31.86
N GLU A 191 -12.33 10.98 32.68
CA GLU A 191 -11.61 9.75 32.35
C GLU A 191 -12.19 9.07 31.09
N MET A 192 -13.52 9.08 30.95
CA MET A 192 -14.21 8.54 29.77
C MET A 192 -13.88 9.34 28.49
N ALA A 193 -13.80 10.66 28.59
CA ALA A 193 -13.49 11.51 27.45
C ALA A 193 -12.03 11.32 26.99
N ARG A 194 -11.10 11.10 27.93
CA ARG A 194 -9.70 10.76 27.63
C ARG A 194 -9.59 9.41 26.91
N GLN A 195 -10.33 8.41 27.33
CA GLN A 195 -10.38 7.10 26.65
C GLN A 195 -10.93 7.22 25.22
N ASN A 196 -12.01 7.99 25.04
CA ASN A 196 -12.57 8.24 23.71
C ASN A 196 -11.58 8.98 22.80
N LEU A 197 -10.79 9.91 23.34
CA LEU A 197 -9.73 10.59 22.60
C LEU A 197 -8.66 9.60 22.11
N PHE A 198 -8.22 8.66 22.94
CA PHE A 198 -7.27 7.64 22.51
C PHE A 198 -7.83 6.73 21.42
N MET A 199 -9.11 6.36 21.50
CA MET A 199 -9.78 5.59 20.44
C MET A 199 -9.83 6.37 19.13
N LEU A 200 -10.20 7.66 19.18
CA LEU A 200 -10.23 8.54 18.02
C LEU A 200 -8.84 8.71 17.39
N VAL A 201 -7.82 8.97 18.20
CA VAL A 201 -6.42 9.10 17.73
C VAL A 201 -5.96 7.79 17.11
N SER A 202 -6.26 6.65 17.72
CA SER A 202 -5.92 5.32 17.18
C SER A 202 -6.57 5.09 15.81
N PHE A 203 -7.86 5.42 15.68
CA PHE A 203 -8.56 5.38 14.39
C PHE A 203 -7.88 6.28 13.36
N MET A 204 -7.52 7.50 13.73
CA MET A 204 -6.82 8.43 12.83
C MET A 204 -5.46 7.91 12.38
N CYS A 205 -4.72 7.23 13.26
CA CYS A 205 -3.44 6.58 12.92
C CYS A 205 -3.63 5.51 11.84
N GLY A 206 -4.67 4.67 11.98
CA GLY A 206 -5.01 3.68 10.97
C GLY A 206 -5.57 4.28 9.68
N PHE A 207 -6.39 5.32 9.81
CA PHE A 207 -7.02 5.98 8.67
C PHE A 207 -6.00 6.68 7.79
N SER A 208 -5.00 7.30 8.39
CA SER A 208 -4.11 8.20 7.70
C SER A 208 -2.64 7.88 7.94
N GLU A 209 -2.18 6.85 7.22
CA GLU A 209 -0.78 6.53 6.92
C GLU A 209 0.10 7.78 6.62
N ARG A 210 -0.47 8.94 6.26
CA ARG A 210 0.24 10.24 6.17
C ARG A 210 0.05 11.16 7.38
N PHE A 211 -1.09 11.18 8.05
CA PHE A 211 -1.36 12.05 9.20
C PHE A 211 -0.44 11.75 10.38
N ALA A 212 -0.08 10.48 10.62
CA ALA A 212 0.92 10.15 11.63
C ALA A 212 2.29 10.78 11.31
N GLY A 213 2.68 10.75 10.02
CA GLY A 213 3.88 11.45 9.52
C GLY A 213 3.76 12.98 9.54
N ASP A 214 2.58 13.54 9.26
CA ASP A 214 2.31 14.97 9.29
C ASP A 214 2.30 15.52 10.72
N ILE A 215 1.75 14.76 11.67
CA ILE A 215 1.84 15.02 13.11
C ILE A 215 3.31 14.97 13.53
N LEU A 216 4.02 13.87 13.25
CA LEU A 216 5.39 13.69 13.68
C LEU A 216 6.35 14.70 13.04
N SER A 217 6.13 15.11 11.79
CA SER A 217 6.95 16.15 11.12
C SER A 217 6.71 17.54 11.67
N ARG A 218 5.47 17.87 12.06
CA ARG A 218 5.17 19.11 12.79
C ARG A 218 5.88 19.13 14.15
N PHE A 219 5.92 18.00 14.86
CA PHE A 219 6.61 17.89 16.14
C PHE A 219 8.14 17.78 16.04
N GLY A 220 8.66 17.11 15.01
CA GLY A 220 10.11 17.06 14.73
C GLY A 220 10.69 18.44 14.40
N GLY A 221 9.88 19.33 13.83
CA GLY A 221 10.23 20.74 13.64
C GLY A 221 10.26 21.56 14.93
N GLU A 222 9.50 21.20 15.96
CA GLU A 222 9.51 21.86 17.27
C GLU A 222 10.63 21.34 18.18
N LEU A 223 10.96 20.04 18.14
CA LEU A 223 12.11 19.46 18.84
C LEU A 223 13.47 19.96 18.32
N GLY A 224 13.55 20.38 17.04
CA GLY A 224 14.73 21.04 16.48
C GLY A 224 14.88 22.52 16.88
N ARG A 225 13.89 23.09 17.58
CA ARG A 225 13.84 24.49 18.03
C ARG A 225 14.09 24.67 19.52
N ILE A 226 14.40 23.59 20.25
CA ILE A 226 14.93 23.69 21.61
C ILE A 226 16.40 24.10 21.49
N GLU A 227 16.64 25.38 21.18
CA GLU A 227 17.91 26.02 21.52
C GLU A 227 18.04 25.94 23.04
N PHE A 228 19.08 25.24 23.51
CA PHE A 228 19.43 25.26 24.92
C PHE A 228 19.66 26.73 25.34
N PRO A 229 18.90 27.26 26.32
CA PRO A 229 19.14 28.60 26.84
C PRO A 229 20.46 28.56 27.60
N GLY A 230 21.56 28.86 26.90
CA GLY A 230 22.90 28.78 27.48
C GLY A 230 24.08 28.89 26.50
N ALA A 231 23.88 28.76 25.18
CA ALA A 231 24.96 29.07 24.24
C ALA A 231 25.04 30.59 24.03
N ALA A 232 25.74 31.26 24.94
CA ALA A 232 26.12 32.67 24.81
C ALA A 232 26.70 32.92 23.41
N SER A 233 25.97 33.68 22.59
CA SER A 233 26.50 34.23 21.36
C SER A 233 27.57 35.25 21.73
N ASN A 234 28.82 34.90 21.48
CA ASN A 234 29.93 35.86 21.50
C ASN A 234 29.69 36.86 20.37
N HIS A 235 28.94 37.90 20.68
CA HIS A 235 28.81 39.08 19.84
C HIS A 235 30.14 39.83 19.91
N VAL A 236 31.04 39.51 18.99
CA VAL A 236 32.25 40.32 18.74
C VAL A 236 31.77 41.65 18.15
N PRO A 237 32.01 42.80 18.79
CA PRO A 237 31.65 44.09 18.21
C PRO A 237 32.54 44.39 16.99
N PRO A 238 32.04 45.11 15.98
CA PRO A 238 32.82 45.43 14.80
C PRO A 238 33.98 46.37 15.17
N ASN A 239 35.20 45.88 14.90
CA ASN A 239 36.45 46.62 14.99
C ASN A 239 36.40 47.84 14.05
N ARG A 240 36.22 49.05 14.62
CA ARG A 240 36.52 50.30 13.93
C ARG A 240 38.02 50.58 14.07
N SER A 241 38.79 50.24 13.05
CA SER A 241 40.11 50.80 12.82
C SER A 241 40.24 51.28 11.37
N SER A 242 40.28 52.61 11.26
CA SER A 242 41.09 53.43 10.36
C SER A 242 41.34 52.92 8.93
N VAL A 243 40.72 53.60 7.95
CA VAL A 243 41.43 53.98 6.73
C VAL A 243 41.23 55.48 6.52
N SER A 244 42.39 56.08 6.28
CA SER A 244 42.80 57.48 6.08
C SER A 244 41.93 58.30 5.13
#